data_AF-A0A924EGS6-F1
#
_entry.id   AF-A0A924EGS6-F1
#
_cell.length_a   1.000
_cell.length_b   1.000
_cell.length_c   1.000
_cell.angle_alpha   90.00
_cell.angle_beta   90.00
_cell.angle_gamma   90.00
#
_symmetry.space_group_name_H-M   'P 1'
#
loop_
_entity.id
_entity.type
_entity.pdbx_description
1 polymer ?
#
loop_
_entity_poly.entity_id
_entity_poly.type
_entity_poly.pdbx_seq_one_letter_code
_entity_poly.pdbx_strand_id
1 'polypeptide(L)'
;MNRAAFILSYLLLVFAVSFAGVRLYRKSAAHRLPKKESPKPPMPYTFKIYKTDPALKGYLLIAPYELYKWQRGELLIIDFAGRVCFNRLIEGSVYDFRQWRIGGNTYYTFVRNDTDAFHIQNINLTAGSVVVLDSAFNTIKRIGLLPFADVDTTGRRALDLHDFILLGPAHYIALANYERQVSNIPQDLHPVQALKISAAIIQEVKDGKVVWQWDASHFPEFYAAANMNNNFAVTTKTQDYMHINSCCIDPADSNLVVSFRSIDQVVKISRRTGAVLWRLGGKNSDFKLTPAMKPMHQHHATLTLDHKIMMLDNGDSSLRRTSRVLEFGLNETDKTVTSFKAFEIPENYTQHMGSVEKEGDWYIIGGGTAKYILDINSKTGEVKFRQKSNLTSYRIYKVDSLYGYKMPQAMSSSNY
;
A
#
# COMPACT_ATOMS: atom_id res chain seq x y z
N MET A 1 49.48 -35.71 -59.10
CA MET A 1 48.45 -35.54 -60.15
C MET A 1 47.32 -34.70 -59.58
N ASN A 2 46.74 -33.84 -60.42
CA ASN A 2 46.04 -32.61 -60.07
C ASN A 2 44.51 -32.78 -60.22
N ARG A 3 43.73 -31.88 -59.60
CA ARG A 3 42.29 -31.55 -59.85
C ARG A 3 41.26 -32.49 -59.20
N ALA A 4 40.17 -32.10 -58.54
CA ALA A 4 39.21 -30.98 -58.54
C ALA A 4 37.81 -31.50 -58.90
N ALA A 5 36.84 -31.25 -58.01
CA ALA A 5 35.49 -30.77 -58.29
C ALA A 5 34.44 -31.66 -59.01
N PHE A 6 33.17 -31.22 -58.83
CA PHE A 6 31.96 -31.55 -59.60
C PHE A 6 31.34 -32.96 -59.39
N ILE A 7 30.04 -33.24 -59.48
CA ILE A 7 28.73 -32.55 -59.46
C ILE A 7 27.72 -33.69 -59.75
N LEU A 8 26.52 -33.60 -59.17
CA LEU A 8 25.21 -34.15 -59.57
C LEU A 8 25.02 -35.52 -60.26
N SER A 9 23.79 -36.00 -60.07
CA SER A 9 22.92 -36.71 -61.04
C SER A 9 23.15 -38.22 -61.24
N TYR A 10 22.16 -39.11 -61.35
CA TYR A 10 20.69 -39.09 -61.25
C TYR A 10 20.22 -40.54 -61.59
N LEU A 11 19.05 -40.99 -61.08
CA LEU A 11 18.15 -42.04 -61.65
C LEU A 11 18.71 -43.49 -61.68
N LEU A 12 17.99 -44.60 -61.48
CA LEU A 12 16.60 -45.08 -61.55
C LEU A 12 16.60 -46.42 -60.75
N LEU A 13 15.54 -46.93 -60.11
CA LEU A 13 14.34 -47.59 -60.70
C LEU A 13 13.51 -48.11 -59.48
N VAL A 14 12.36 -47.51 -59.14
CA VAL A 14 10.97 -48.01 -59.34
C VAL A 14 10.67 -49.45 -58.88
N PHE A 15 9.80 -49.60 -57.86
CA PHE A 15 8.47 -50.27 -57.88
C PHE A 15 7.83 -50.15 -56.47
N ALA A 16 6.81 -49.29 -56.28
CA ALA A 16 5.39 -49.60 -56.02
C ALA A 16 5.13 -50.26 -54.63
N VAL A 17 4.20 -49.80 -53.76
CA VAL A 17 2.74 -49.72 -53.96
C VAL A 17 2.08 -48.84 -52.86
N SER A 18 0.98 -48.15 -53.24
CA SER A 18 -0.16 -47.58 -52.47
C SER A 18 0.07 -46.38 -51.53
N PHE A 19 -0.30 -45.11 -51.80
CA PHE A 19 -1.56 -44.43 -52.20
C PHE A 19 -2.70 -44.40 -51.16
N ALA A 20 -2.85 -43.26 -50.46
CA ALA A 20 -4.05 -42.42 -50.29
C ALA A 20 -3.92 -41.61 -48.98
N GLY A 21 -4.06 -40.28 -48.91
CA GLY A 21 -4.34 -39.26 -49.91
C GLY A 21 -4.19 -37.88 -49.23
N VAL A 22 -3.51 -36.97 -49.90
CA VAL A 22 -3.50 -35.54 -49.58
C VAL A 22 -4.73 -34.93 -50.24
N ARG A 23 -5.66 -34.40 -49.44
CA ARG A 23 -6.57 -33.35 -49.90
C ARG A 23 -7.03 -32.46 -48.74
N LEU A 24 -6.75 -31.17 -48.92
CA LEU A 24 -7.47 -30.02 -48.39
C LEU A 24 -7.48 -29.84 -46.88
N TYR A 25 -6.65 -28.93 -46.36
CA TYR A 25 -7.10 -27.97 -45.34
C TYR A 25 -6.26 -26.68 -45.40
N ARG A 26 -6.49 -25.85 -46.42
CA ARG A 26 -6.38 -24.39 -46.26
C ARG A 26 -7.59 -23.97 -45.41
N LYS A 27 -7.46 -23.96 -44.09
CA LYS A 27 -8.25 -23.05 -43.26
C LYS A 27 -7.30 -22.03 -42.67
N SER A 28 -7.48 -20.80 -43.12
CA SER A 28 -7.12 -19.60 -42.39
C SER A 28 -7.66 -19.70 -40.97
N ALA A 29 -6.84 -20.13 -40.02
CA ALA A 29 -7.03 -19.73 -38.64
C ALA A 29 -6.52 -18.29 -38.56
N ALA A 30 -7.37 -17.34 -38.96
CA ALA A 30 -7.29 -16.01 -38.37
C ALA A 30 -7.28 -16.27 -36.86
N HIS A 31 -6.16 -16.00 -36.20
CA HIS A 31 -6.17 -15.77 -34.76
C HIS A 31 -7.20 -14.67 -34.56
N ARG A 32 -8.44 -15.04 -34.27
CA ARG A 32 -9.36 -14.13 -33.63
C ARG A 32 -8.66 -13.80 -32.33
N LEU A 33 -8.07 -12.60 -32.27
CA LEU A 33 -7.80 -11.94 -31.01
C LEU A 33 -9.00 -12.26 -30.11
N PRO A 34 -8.77 -12.71 -28.86
CA PRO A 34 -9.88 -12.98 -27.95
C PRO A 34 -10.81 -11.79 -28.04
N LYS A 35 -12.10 -12.04 -28.35
CA LYS A 35 -13.11 -10.99 -28.31
C LYS A 35 -12.87 -10.27 -26.99
N LYS A 36 -12.58 -8.97 -27.06
CA LYS A 36 -12.48 -8.10 -25.89
C LYS A 36 -13.80 -8.32 -25.16
N GLU A 37 -13.81 -9.19 -24.15
CA GLU A 37 -15.01 -9.44 -23.37
C GLU A 37 -15.42 -8.06 -22.87
N SER A 38 -16.68 -7.70 -23.12
CA SER A 38 -17.26 -6.52 -22.48
C SER A 38 -16.93 -6.61 -21.00
N PRO A 39 -16.30 -5.58 -20.40
CA PRO A 39 -15.89 -5.65 -19.00
C PRO A 39 -17.10 -6.07 -18.16
N LYS A 40 -16.96 -7.16 -17.41
CA LYS A 40 -18.02 -7.62 -16.51
C LYS A 40 -18.38 -6.44 -15.59
N PRO A 41 -19.68 -6.23 -15.29
CA PRO A 41 -20.07 -5.17 -14.37
C PRO A 41 -19.30 -5.35 -13.06
N PRO A 42 -18.78 -4.27 -12.47
CA PRO A 42 -17.92 -4.40 -11.31
C PRO A 42 -18.70 -4.94 -10.12
N MET A 43 -18.04 -5.71 -9.26
CA MET A 43 -18.68 -6.34 -8.10
C MET A 43 -19.15 -5.25 -7.13
N PRO A 44 -20.44 -5.24 -6.70
CA PRO A 44 -20.89 -4.31 -5.69
C PRO A 44 -20.21 -4.61 -4.35
N TYR A 45 -19.88 -3.58 -3.57
CA TYR A 45 -19.44 -3.78 -2.20
C TYR A 45 -20.61 -4.30 -1.37
N THR A 46 -20.38 -5.41 -0.68
CA THR A 46 -21.34 -5.96 0.28
C THR A 46 -20.62 -6.33 1.57
N PHE A 47 -21.33 -6.17 2.67
CA PHE A 47 -20.82 -6.49 3.99
C PHE A 47 -21.89 -7.11 4.88
N LYS A 48 -21.43 -7.84 5.90
CA LYS A 48 -22.26 -8.37 6.97
C LYS A 48 -21.69 -7.92 8.30
N ILE A 49 -22.55 -7.31 9.12
CA ILE A 49 -22.26 -7.00 10.52
C ILE A 49 -22.65 -8.23 11.35
N TYR A 50 -21.69 -8.76 12.09
CA TYR A 50 -21.86 -9.91 12.98
C TYR A 50 -22.07 -9.48 14.44
N LYS A 51 -21.58 -8.30 14.80
CA LYS A 51 -21.73 -7.70 16.13
C LYS A 51 -21.75 -6.19 15.97
N THR A 52 -22.68 -5.54 16.64
CA THR A 52 -22.64 -4.10 16.89
C THR A 52 -23.20 -3.83 18.27
N ASP A 53 -22.51 -3.02 19.06
CA ASP A 53 -23.03 -2.41 20.26
C ASP A 53 -23.95 -1.24 19.85
N PRO A 54 -25.24 -1.24 20.24
CA PRO A 54 -26.16 -0.14 19.93
C PRO A 54 -25.72 1.24 20.45
N ALA A 55 -24.84 1.27 21.46
CA ALA A 55 -24.31 2.50 22.02
C ALA A 55 -23.21 3.13 21.13
N LEU A 56 -22.60 2.37 20.20
CA LEU A 56 -21.58 2.91 19.31
C LEU A 56 -22.12 4.07 18.47
N LYS A 57 -21.31 5.11 18.37
CA LYS A 57 -21.56 6.32 17.58
C LYS A 57 -20.39 6.59 16.65
N GLY A 58 -20.60 7.51 15.72
CA GLY A 58 -19.64 7.86 14.70
C GLY A 58 -19.80 7.04 13.43
N TYR A 59 -18.76 7.09 12.61
CA TYR A 59 -18.75 6.62 11.24
C TYR A 59 -17.45 5.91 10.92
N LEU A 60 -17.50 4.99 9.97
CA LEU A 60 -16.35 4.32 9.40
C LEU A 60 -16.14 4.84 7.98
N LEU A 61 -14.94 5.35 7.70
CA LEU A 61 -14.49 5.69 6.35
C LEU A 61 -13.81 4.47 5.75
N ILE A 62 -14.32 4.06 4.59
CA ILE A 62 -13.97 2.80 3.93
C ILE A 62 -13.69 3.10 2.46
N ALA A 63 -12.64 2.49 1.92
CA ALA A 63 -12.22 2.61 0.53
C ALA A 63 -12.17 1.22 -0.13
N PRO A 64 -13.33 0.56 -0.38
CA PRO A 64 -13.29 -0.78 -0.94
C PRO A 64 -12.93 -0.80 -2.42
N TYR A 65 -12.19 -1.83 -2.84
CA TYR A 65 -11.83 -2.04 -4.24
C TYR A 65 -11.63 -3.53 -4.58
N GLU A 66 -11.70 -3.85 -5.87
CA GLU A 66 -11.39 -5.17 -6.38
C GLU A 66 -9.88 -5.37 -6.49
N LEU A 67 -9.31 -6.11 -5.54
CA LEU A 67 -7.89 -6.46 -5.51
C LEU A 67 -7.47 -7.11 -6.85
N TYR A 68 -6.36 -6.64 -7.40
CA TYR A 68 -5.78 -7.08 -8.68
C TYR A 68 -6.56 -6.76 -9.96
N LYS A 69 -7.70 -6.05 -9.89
CA LYS A 69 -8.42 -5.63 -11.09
C LYS A 69 -8.23 -4.17 -11.46
N TRP A 70 -7.89 -3.30 -10.51
CA TRP A 70 -7.53 -1.87 -10.72
C TRP A 70 -8.57 -1.04 -11.49
N GLN A 71 -9.79 -1.53 -11.67
CA GLN A 71 -10.80 -0.93 -12.55
C GLN A 71 -11.78 -0.04 -11.80
N ARG A 72 -12.01 -0.32 -10.51
CA ARG A 72 -13.00 0.39 -9.70
C ARG A 72 -12.65 0.36 -8.23
N GLY A 73 -13.02 1.45 -7.57
CA GLY A 73 -13.07 1.63 -6.14
C GLY A 73 -14.35 2.37 -5.76
N GLU A 74 -14.61 2.44 -4.46
CA GLU A 74 -15.72 3.21 -3.91
C GLU A 74 -15.22 3.95 -2.67
N LEU A 75 -15.65 5.20 -2.50
CA LEU A 75 -15.57 5.88 -1.22
C LEU A 75 -16.86 5.59 -0.50
N LEU A 76 -16.78 5.02 0.69
CA LEU A 76 -17.94 4.59 1.45
C LEU A 76 -17.83 5.10 2.89
N ILE A 77 -18.92 5.65 3.40
CA ILE A 77 -19.09 5.97 4.81
C ILE A 77 -20.30 5.21 5.31
N ILE A 78 -20.10 4.42 6.35
CA ILE A 78 -21.19 3.75 7.08
C ILE A 78 -21.18 4.18 8.55
N ASP A 79 -22.32 4.11 9.21
CA ASP A 79 -22.35 4.09 10.67
C ASP A 79 -22.25 2.66 11.22
N PHE A 80 -22.16 2.53 12.55
CA PHE A 80 -22.06 1.22 13.21
C PHE A 80 -23.35 0.39 13.15
N ALA A 81 -24.49 0.98 12.79
CA ALA A 81 -25.72 0.23 12.49
C ALA A 81 -25.72 -0.35 11.06
N GLY A 82 -24.70 -0.03 10.25
CA GLY A 82 -24.57 -0.47 8.86
C GLY A 82 -25.32 0.40 7.86
N ARG A 83 -25.82 1.58 8.27
CA ARG A 83 -26.47 2.50 7.34
C ARG A 83 -25.42 3.19 6.48
N VAL A 84 -25.60 3.12 5.17
CA VAL A 84 -24.76 3.85 4.21
C VAL A 84 -25.10 5.33 4.30
N CYS A 85 -24.11 6.11 4.69
CA CYS A 85 -24.19 7.55 4.93
C CYS A 85 -23.72 8.36 3.71
N PHE A 86 -22.74 7.83 3.00
CA PHE A 86 -22.21 8.38 1.76
C PHE A 86 -21.62 7.24 0.95
N ASN A 87 -21.83 7.27 -0.35
CA ASN A 87 -21.06 6.44 -1.26
C ASN A 87 -20.78 7.16 -2.58
N ARG A 88 -19.62 6.89 -3.16
CA ARG A 88 -19.24 7.40 -4.49
C ARG A 88 -18.35 6.40 -5.19
N LEU A 89 -18.76 6.00 -6.40
CA LEU A 89 -17.92 5.18 -7.25
C LEU A 89 -16.80 6.00 -7.86
N ILE A 90 -15.61 5.43 -7.87
CA ILE A 90 -14.42 6.00 -8.46
C ILE A 90 -13.89 5.01 -9.49
N GLU A 91 -13.57 5.52 -10.68
CA GLU A 91 -12.85 4.75 -11.69
C GLU A 91 -11.40 4.54 -11.24
N GLY A 92 -10.92 3.31 -11.31
CA GLY A 92 -9.65 2.92 -10.70
C GLY A 92 -9.79 2.56 -9.22
N SER A 93 -8.80 1.85 -8.67
CA SER A 93 -8.82 1.50 -7.25
C SER A 93 -8.57 2.71 -6.35
N VAL A 94 -9.16 2.68 -5.15
CA VAL A 94 -9.03 3.73 -4.14
C VAL A 94 -8.47 3.16 -2.84
N TYR A 95 -7.71 3.99 -2.13
CA TYR A 95 -6.99 3.65 -0.91
C TYR A 95 -7.12 4.81 0.07
N ASP A 96 -6.85 4.53 1.35
CA ASP A 96 -6.60 5.53 2.39
C ASP A 96 -7.62 6.70 2.44
N PHE A 97 -8.92 6.38 2.51
CA PHE A 97 -9.97 7.39 2.62
C PHE A 97 -10.04 7.94 4.05
N ARG A 98 -9.57 9.17 4.26
CA ARG A 98 -9.30 9.75 5.58
C ARG A 98 -9.92 11.14 5.74
N GLN A 99 -10.29 11.50 6.97
CA GLN A 99 -10.76 12.84 7.34
C GLN A 99 -9.64 13.65 8.01
N TRP A 100 -9.64 14.96 7.76
CA TRP A 100 -8.71 15.93 8.35
C TRP A 100 -9.47 17.12 8.92
N ARG A 101 -9.04 17.62 10.08
CA ARG A 101 -9.59 18.83 10.71
C ARG A 101 -8.48 19.87 10.82
N ILE A 102 -8.56 20.92 10.02
CA ILE A 102 -7.49 21.90 9.84
C ILE A 102 -8.08 23.30 9.84
N GLY A 103 -7.67 24.14 10.81
CA GLY A 103 -8.15 25.52 10.92
C GLY A 103 -9.67 25.63 11.03
N GLY A 104 -10.34 24.69 11.71
CA GLY A 104 -11.80 24.62 11.84
C GLY A 104 -12.54 23.97 10.67
N ASN A 105 -11.88 23.81 9.52
CA ASN A 105 -12.44 23.19 8.32
C ASN A 105 -12.25 21.67 8.32
N THR A 106 -13.18 20.97 7.66
CA THR A 106 -13.06 19.52 7.37
C THR A 106 -12.59 19.33 5.94
N TYR A 107 -11.59 18.48 5.77
CA TYR A 107 -11.18 17.96 4.47
C TYR A 107 -11.22 16.45 4.50
N TYR A 108 -11.36 15.84 3.33
CA TYR A 108 -11.13 14.42 3.17
C TYR A 108 -10.06 14.19 2.13
N THR A 109 -9.31 13.12 2.27
CA THR A 109 -8.39 12.67 1.23
C THR A 109 -8.69 11.23 0.91
N PHE A 110 -8.45 10.85 -0.32
CA PHE A 110 -8.27 9.47 -0.68
C PHE A 110 -7.19 9.40 -1.74
N VAL A 111 -6.62 8.22 -1.85
CA VAL A 111 -5.63 7.92 -2.87
C VAL A 111 -6.34 7.18 -4.00
N ARG A 112 -6.01 7.51 -5.24
CA ARG A 112 -6.56 6.89 -6.45
C ARG A 112 -5.43 6.33 -7.30
N ASN A 113 -5.63 5.13 -7.86
CA ASN A 113 -4.79 4.63 -8.94
C ASN A 113 -5.08 5.37 -10.25
N ASP A 114 -4.00 5.80 -10.91
CA ASP A 114 -4.06 6.43 -12.22
C ASP A 114 -3.57 5.42 -13.25
N THR A 115 -4.45 4.97 -14.15
CA THR A 115 -4.17 3.87 -15.10
C THR A 115 -3.26 4.27 -16.25
N ASP A 116 -3.10 5.57 -16.48
CA ASP A 116 -2.20 6.19 -17.46
C ASP A 116 -0.85 6.61 -16.85
N ALA A 117 -0.66 6.42 -15.54
CA ALA A 117 0.58 6.77 -14.87
C ALA A 117 1.72 5.82 -15.25
N PHE A 118 2.96 6.33 -15.14
CA PHE A 118 4.13 5.47 -15.23
C PHE A 118 4.14 4.45 -14.08
N HIS A 119 4.19 3.17 -14.44
CA HIS A 119 4.30 2.06 -13.50
C HIS A 119 5.71 1.49 -13.53
N ILE A 120 6.35 1.46 -12.37
CA ILE A 120 7.64 0.77 -12.21
C ILE A 120 7.41 -0.72 -12.45
N GLN A 121 8.17 -1.29 -13.37
CA GLN A 121 8.00 -2.70 -13.72
C GLN A 121 8.62 -3.62 -12.67
N ASN A 122 8.05 -4.82 -12.52
CA ASN A 122 8.53 -5.89 -11.61
C ASN A 122 8.42 -5.59 -10.11
N ILE A 123 7.68 -4.56 -9.71
CA ILE A 123 7.32 -4.32 -8.31
C ILE A 123 5.80 -4.32 -8.16
N ASN A 124 5.31 -4.77 -7.00
CA ASN A 124 3.88 -4.85 -6.70
C ASN A 124 3.39 -3.53 -6.09
N LEU A 125 3.63 -2.42 -6.81
CA LEU A 125 3.21 -1.09 -6.41
C LEU A 125 2.24 -0.51 -7.41
N THR A 126 1.22 0.13 -6.86
CA THR A 126 0.25 0.90 -7.62
C THR A 126 0.74 2.34 -7.66
N ALA A 127 0.49 3.02 -8.78
CA ALA A 127 0.90 4.40 -9.02
C ALA A 127 -0.35 5.27 -9.19
N GLY A 128 -0.29 6.52 -8.75
CA GLY A 128 -1.44 7.41 -8.90
C GLY A 128 -1.32 8.72 -8.15
N SER A 129 -2.43 9.19 -7.59
CA SER A 129 -2.52 10.53 -7.03
C SER A 129 -3.40 10.58 -5.78
N VAL A 130 -3.15 11.60 -4.96
CA VAL A 130 -4.02 11.94 -3.84
C VAL A 130 -5.06 12.92 -4.32
N VAL A 131 -6.32 12.67 -3.97
CA VAL A 131 -7.44 13.56 -4.22
C VAL A 131 -7.89 14.16 -2.89
N VAL A 132 -7.94 15.48 -2.83
CA VAL A 132 -8.42 16.25 -1.68
C VAL A 132 -9.86 16.69 -1.94
N LEU A 133 -10.72 16.47 -0.97
CA LEU A 133 -12.12 16.84 -0.97
C LEU A 133 -12.42 17.87 0.13
N ASP A 134 -13.42 18.72 -0.11
CA ASP A 134 -14.03 19.58 0.93
C ASP A 134 -15.01 18.80 1.82
N SER A 135 -15.66 19.49 2.77
CA SER A 135 -16.65 18.91 3.69
C SER A 135 -17.95 18.44 3.03
N ALA A 136 -18.22 18.85 1.79
CA ALA A 136 -19.33 18.38 0.97
C ALA A 136 -18.90 17.27 -0.01
N PHE A 137 -17.68 16.74 0.16
CA PHE A 137 -17.05 15.74 -0.69
C PHE A 137 -16.81 16.22 -2.14
N ASN A 138 -16.75 17.52 -2.43
CA ASN A 138 -16.34 17.99 -3.74
C ASN A 138 -14.83 17.92 -3.89
N THR A 139 -14.35 17.49 -5.05
CA THR A 139 -12.91 17.50 -5.34
C THR A 139 -12.41 18.93 -5.44
N ILE A 140 -11.44 19.30 -4.60
CA ILE A 140 -10.81 20.62 -4.61
C ILE A 140 -9.39 20.58 -5.14
N LYS A 141 -8.70 19.44 -5.05
CA LYS A 141 -7.30 19.31 -5.49
C LYS A 141 -6.96 17.87 -5.85
N ARG A 142 -6.08 17.71 -6.83
CA ARG A 142 -5.38 16.46 -7.11
C ARG A 142 -3.89 16.70 -6.99
N ILE A 143 -3.20 15.82 -6.29
CA ILE A 143 -1.80 15.96 -5.91
C ILE A 143 -1.02 14.81 -6.54
N GLY A 144 0.06 15.17 -7.22
CA GLY A 144 1.07 14.24 -7.74
C GLY A 144 2.45 14.62 -7.20
N LEU A 145 3.44 13.79 -7.53
CA LEU A 145 4.84 14.04 -7.26
C LEU A 145 5.28 15.35 -7.93
N LEU A 146 6.07 16.16 -7.22
CA LEU A 146 6.63 17.41 -7.72
C LEU A 146 8.13 17.25 -8.04
N PRO A 147 8.66 17.99 -9.02
CA PRO A 147 10.08 17.97 -9.29
C PRO A 147 10.85 18.60 -8.11
N PHE A 148 11.93 17.95 -7.70
CA PHE A 148 12.83 18.45 -6.66
C PHE A 148 14.17 17.73 -6.74
N ALA A 149 15.27 18.49 -6.64
CA ALA A 149 16.62 17.97 -6.84
C ALA A 149 16.72 17.17 -8.16
N ASP A 150 16.95 15.86 -8.08
CA ASP A 150 17.12 14.96 -9.22
C ASP A 150 15.84 14.17 -9.59
N VAL A 151 14.71 14.44 -8.92
CA VAL A 151 13.42 13.85 -9.24
C VAL A 151 12.82 14.57 -10.44
N ASP A 152 12.86 13.92 -11.61
CA ASP A 152 12.16 14.36 -12.82
C ASP A 152 10.75 13.78 -12.86
N THR A 153 9.76 14.66 -12.98
CA THR A 153 8.35 14.27 -12.98
C THR A 153 7.72 14.31 -14.38
N THR A 154 8.51 14.53 -15.43
CA THR A 154 8.05 14.46 -16.82
C THR A 154 7.56 13.06 -17.15
N GLY A 155 6.24 12.89 -17.25
CA GLY A 155 5.60 11.57 -17.41
C GLY A 155 5.68 10.66 -16.17
N ARG A 156 6.14 11.16 -15.01
CA ARG A 156 6.40 10.38 -13.78
C ARG A 156 5.87 11.08 -12.53
N ARG A 157 4.64 11.61 -12.61
CA ARG A 157 4.02 12.39 -11.53
C ARG A 157 3.31 11.52 -10.47
N ALA A 158 3.45 10.21 -10.55
CA ALA A 158 2.73 9.32 -9.65
C ALA A 158 3.30 9.39 -8.24
N LEU A 159 2.39 9.41 -7.27
CA LEU A 159 2.66 9.16 -5.87
C LEU A 159 2.56 7.66 -5.58
N ASP A 160 3.09 7.32 -4.42
CA ASP A 160 2.80 6.08 -3.71
C ASP A 160 1.36 6.13 -3.19
N LEU A 161 0.72 4.96 -3.09
CA LEU A 161 -0.69 4.88 -2.76
C LEU A 161 -1.01 4.57 -1.28
N HIS A 162 0.01 4.50 -0.41
CA HIS A 162 -0.17 3.94 0.93
C HIS A 162 -0.55 4.97 1.99
N ASP A 163 -0.04 6.21 1.90
CA ASP A 163 -0.27 7.23 2.93
C ASP A 163 -0.15 8.67 2.42
N PHE A 164 -0.77 9.59 3.15
CA PHE A 164 -0.70 11.02 2.92
C PHE A 164 -0.97 11.78 4.22
N ILE A 165 -0.28 12.91 4.43
CA ILE A 165 -0.53 13.79 5.58
C ILE A 165 -0.93 15.18 5.11
N LEU A 166 -2.17 15.60 5.41
CA LEU A 166 -2.61 16.98 5.18
C LEU A 166 -2.33 17.83 6.42
N LEU A 167 -1.53 18.89 6.27
CA LEU A 167 -1.15 19.83 7.34
C LEU A 167 -1.87 21.18 7.20
N GLY A 168 -2.22 21.53 5.96
CA GLY A 168 -2.87 22.77 5.55
C GLY A 168 -3.47 22.60 4.15
N PRO A 169 -4.38 23.50 3.71
CA PRO A 169 -4.93 23.45 2.35
C PRO A 169 -3.87 23.45 1.24
N ALA A 170 -2.71 24.06 1.52
CA ALA A 170 -1.55 24.09 0.63
C ALA A 170 -0.28 23.48 1.26
N HIS A 171 -0.39 22.76 2.38
CA HIS A 171 0.73 22.19 3.11
C HIS A 171 0.49 20.70 3.40
N TYR A 172 1.34 19.82 2.89
CA TYR A 172 1.16 18.38 3.03
C TYR A 172 2.47 17.60 2.94
N ILE A 173 2.44 16.35 3.37
CA ILE A 173 3.49 15.36 3.15
C ILE A 173 2.91 14.24 2.28
N ALA A 174 3.61 13.92 1.19
CA ALA A 174 3.23 12.87 0.25
C ALA A 174 4.36 11.86 0.09
N LEU A 175 3.96 10.60 -0.12
CA LEU A 175 4.89 9.49 -0.37
C LEU A 175 4.97 9.22 -1.88
N ALA A 176 6.13 8.80 -2.36
CA ALA A 176 6.30 8.33 -3.72
C ALA A 176 7.32 7.20 -3.82
N ASN A 177 7.22 6.44 -4.90
CA ASN A 177 8.21 5.47 -5.31
C ASN A 177 8.82 5.93 -6.62
N TYR A 178 10.15 6.03 -6.68
CA TYR A 178 10.85 6.57 -7.84
C TYR A 178 11.91 5.59 -8.33
N GLU A 179 11.76 5.09 -9.56
CA GLU A 179 12.74 4.22 -10.19
C GLU A 179 14.00 5.00 -10.53
N ARG A 180 15.14 4.56 -10.00
CA ARG A 180 16.46 5.12 -10.31
C ARG A 180 17.55 4.07 -10.29
N GLN A 181 18.60 4.33 -11.05
CA GLN A 181 19.83 3.55 -11.01
C GLN A 181 20.71 4.09 -9.88
N VAL A 182 21.35 3.19 -9.14
CA VAL A 182 22.23 3.54 -8.00
C VAL A 182 23.57 2.84 -8.11
N SER A 183 24.59 3.41 -7.47
CA SER A 183 25.96 2.87 -7.43
C SER A 183 26.51 2.71 -6.02
N ASN A 184 25.70 2.99 -5.00
CA ASN A 184 26.09 3.00 -3.59
C ASN A 184 25.66 1.73 -2.83
N ILE A 185 25.23 0.69 -3.52
CA ILE A 185 24.89 -0.60 -2.88
C ILE A 185 26.19 -1.23 -2.37
N PRO A 186 26.25 -1.68 -1.10
CA PRO A 186 27.41 -2.36 -0.52
C PRO A 186 27.91 -3.53 -1.39
N GLN A 187 29.23 -3.63 -1.56
CA GLN A 187 29.87 -4.59 -2.47
C GLN A 187 29.71 -6.05 -2.04
N ASP A 188 29.52 -6.29 -0.74
CA ASP A 188 29.21 -7.61 -0.16
C ASP A 188 27.82 -8.13 -0.54
N LEU A 189 26.92 -7.25 -1.02
CA LEU A 189 25.66 -7.63 -1.65
C LEU A 189 25.83 -7.98 -3.15
N HIS A 190 27.06 -7.92 -3.65
CA HIS A 190 27.47 -8.25 -5.02
C HIS A 190 26.62 -7.58 -6.12
N PRO A 191 26.34 -6.26 -6.05
CA PRO A 191 25.40 -5.62 -6.97
C PRO A 191 25.84 -5.72 -8.44
N VAL A 192 24.93 -6.10 -9.32
CA VAL A 192 25.19 -6.04 -10.77
C VAL A 192 25.33 -4.59 -11.23
N GLN A 193 26.05 -4.38 -12.33
CA GLN A 193 26.13 -3.07 -12.96
C GLN A 193 24.74 -2.60 -13.41
N ALA A 194 24.50 -1.29 -13.29
CA ALA A 194 23.26 -0.63 -13.70
C ALA A 194 21.99 -1.16 -13.01
N LEU A 195 22.12 -1.65 -11.78
CA LEU A 195 20.96 -2.02 -10.98
C LEU A 195 20.04 -0.82 -10.71
N LYS A 196 18.73 -1.09 -10.79
CA LYS A 196 17.68 -0.12 -10.47
C LYS A 196 16.99 -0.46 -9.16
N ILE A 197 16.60 0.56 -8.43
CA ILE A 197 15.79 0.46 -7.22
C ILE A 197 14.50 1.26 -7.36
N SER A 198 13.48 0.88 -6.62
CA SER A 198 12.35 1.75 -6.30
C SER A 198 12.71 2.51 -5.02
N ALA A 199 13.14 3.76 -5.17
CA ALA A 199 13.46 4.60 -4.04
C ALA A 199 12.18 5.13 -3.38
N ALA A 200 12.02 4.91 -2.09
CA ALA A 200 10.99 5.59 -1.30
C ALA A 200 11.36 7.07 -1.16
N ILE A 201 10.45 7.94 -1.60
CA ILE A 201 10.56 9.39 -1.54
C ILE A 201 9.47 9.91 -0.61
N ILE A 202 9.82 10.86 0.26
CA ILE A 202 8.88 11.60 1.09
C ILE A 202 9.05 13.08 0.75
N GLN A 203 8.01 13.72 0.21
CA GLN A 203 8.02 15.15 -0.07
C GLN A 203 7.11 15.90 0.90
N GLU A 204 7.67 16.89 1.58
CA GLU A 204 6.88 17.94 2.21
C GLU A 204 6.72 19.10 1.22
N VAL A 205 5.48 19.46 0.95
CA VAL A 205 5.12 20.52 0.02
C VAL A 205 4.36 21.60 0.75
N LYS A 206 4.78 22.85 0.56
CA LYS A 206 4.06 24.03 1.04
C LYS A 206 3.92 25.04 -0.08
N ASP A 207 2.70 25.54 -0.26
CA ASP A 207 2.35 26.57 -1.26
C ASP A 207 2.80 26.19 -2.68
N GLY A 208 2.65 24.92 -3.03
CA GLY A 208 2.99 24.37 -4.35
C GLY A 208 4.48 24.11 -4.59
N LYS A 209 5.34 24.29 -3.57
CA LYS A 209 6.78 24.05 -3.65
C LYS A 209 7.19 22.96 -2.67
N VAL A 210 8.08 22.06 -3.11
CA VAL A 210 8.73 21.10 -2.21
C VAL A 210 9.66 21.89 -1.30
N VAL A 211 9.39 21.87 0.01
CA VAL A 211 10.20 22.55 1.02
C VAL A 211 11.20 21.62 1.70
N TRP A 212 10.96 20.31 1.61
CA TRP A 212 11.85 19.27 2.12
C TRP A 212 11.57 17.94 1.41
N GLN A 213 12.60 17.15 1.14
CA GLN A 213 12.49 15.81 0.58
C GLN A 213 13.45 14.86 1.28
N TRP A 214 12.94 13.68 1.64
CA TRP A 214 13.76 12.54 2.03
C TRP A 214 13.78 11.52 0.89
N ASP A 215 14.97 11.01 0.56
CA ASP A 215 15.19 10.01 -0.48
C ASP A 215 15.97 8.84 0.11
N ALA A 216 15.31 7.68 0.17
CA ALA A 216 15.88 6.46 0.71
C ALA A 216 17.16 6.01 -0.01
N SER A 217 17.33 6.34 -1.30
CA SER A 217 18.50 5.92 -2.09
C SER A 217 19.82 6.49 -1.56
N HIS A 218 19.79 7.53 -0.73
CA HIS A 218 20.97 8.12 -0.09
C HIS A 218 21.43 7.35 1.15
N PHE A 219 20.70 6.31 1.59
CA PHE A 219 20.94 5.58 2.84
C PHE A 219 21.31 4.11 2.56
N PRO A 220 22.58 3.83 2.20
CA PRO A 220 23.00 2.50 1.78
C PRO A 220 22.90 1.44 2.90
N GLU A 221 22.80 1.85 4.16
CA GLU A 221 22.61 0.95 5.30
C GLU A 221 21.31 0.13 5.24
N PHE A 222 20.31 0.56 4.44
CA PHE A 222 19.04 -0.17 4.29
C PHE A 222 19.10 -1.30 3.27
N TYR A 223 20.06 -1.32 2.34
CA TYR A 223 20.12 -2.37 1.32
C TYR A 223 20.33 -3.76 1.95
N ALA A 224 21.20 -3.86 2.96
CA ALA A 224 21.44 -5.13 3.67
C ALA A 224 20.25 -5.57 4.53
N ALA A 225 19.34 -4.65 4.87
CA ALA A 225 18.13 -4.94 5.63
C ALA A 225 17.03 -5.61 4.77
N ALA A 226 17.09 -5.49 3.45
CA ALA A 226 16.14 -6.08 2.52
C ALA A 226 15.91 -7.57 2.80
N ASN A 227 14.65 -7.97 2.92
CA ASN A 227 14.28 -9.35 3.27
C ASN A 227 13.19 -9.97 2.38
N MET A 228 12.62 -9.20 1.45
CA MET A 228 11.53 -9.64 0.56
C MET A 228 11.95 -9.70 -0.90
N ASN A 229 12.25 -10.88 -1.46
CA ASN A 229 12.45 -11.10 -2.91
C ASN A 229 13.40 -10.11 -3.61
N ASN A 230 14.29 -9.46 -2.87
CA ASN A 230 15.30 -8.56 -3.41
C ASN A 230 16.58 -9.35 -3.63
N ASN A 231 17.18 -9.19 -4.80
CA ASN A 231 18.47 -9.79 -5.12
C ASN A 231 19.27 -8.84 -6.00
N PHE A 232 20.24 -8.18 -5.38
CA PHE A 232 21.08 -7.20 -6.06
C PHE A 232 22.09 -7.85 -7.03
N ALA A 233 22.37 -9.14 -6.89
CA ALA A 233 23.50 -9.81 -7.52
C ALA A 233 23.20 -10.52 -8.85
N VAL A 234 21.92 -10.74 -9.17
CA VAL A 234 21.56 -11.58 -10.33
C VAL A 234 20.55 -10.94 -11.28
N THR A 235 20.06 -9.73 -10.98
CA THR A 235 19.04 -9.09 -11.81
C THR A 235 19.20 -7.59 -11.90
N THR A 236 18.89 -7.04 -13.08
CA THR A 236 18.76 -5.60 -13.34
C THR A 236 17.32 -5.12 -13.22
N LYS A 237 16.38 -6.00 -12.86
CA LYS A 237 15.00 -5.61 -12.54
C LYS A 237 14.99 -4.67 -11.36
N THR A 238 14.05 -3.74 -11.35
CA THR A 238 13.91 -2.76 -10.28
C THR A 238 13.61 -3.45 -8.95
N GLN A 239 14.42 -3.13 -7.93
CA GLN A 239 14.35 -3.73 -6.59
C GLN A 239 13.52 -2.84 -5.65
N ASP A 240 12.43 -3.40 -5.11
CA ASP A 240 11.62 -2.75 -4.07
C ASP A 240 12.10 -3.17 -2.69
N TYR A 241 13.22 -2.57 -2.29
CA TYR A 241 14.00 -3.02 -1.14
C TYR A 241 13.44 -2.57 0.20
N MET A 242 12.64 -1.49 0.25
CA MET A 242 12.06 -0.98 1.51
C MET A 242 10.53 -1.03 1.56
N HIS A 243 9.83 -0.74 0.46
CA HIS A 243 8.37 -0.69 0.38
C HIS A 243 7.74 0.16 1.50
N ILE A 244 7.78 1.49 1.35
CA ILE A 244 7.16 2.44 2.29
C ILE A 244 5.64 2.24 2.31
N ASN A 245 5.03 2.21 3.50
CA ASN A 245 3.58 1.97 3.61
C ASN A 245 2.83 2.80 4.66
N SER A 246 3.53 3.53 5.52
CA SER A 246 2.89 4.51 6.40
C SER A 246 3.87 5.56 6.87
N CYS A 247 3.34 6.74 7.15
CA CYS A 247 4.07 7.86 7.72
C CYS A 247 3.16 8.63 8.68
N CYS A 248 3.67 8.94 9.87
CA CYS A 248 3.04 9.89 10.78
C CYS A 248 4.07 10.89 11.31
N ILE A 249 3.58 12.02 11.81
CA ILE A 249 4.40 13.00 12.50
C ILE A 249 4.35 12.68 13.99
N ASP A 250 5.51 12.61 14.62
CA ASP A 250 5.61 12.57 16.07
C ASP A 250 5.26 13.96 16.64
N PRO A 251 4.19 14.10 17.43
CA PRO A 251 3.80 15.39 17.99
C PRO A 251 4.80 15.93 19.02
N ALA A 252 5.67 15.09 19.61
CA ALA A 252 6.63 15.50 20.61
C ALA A 252 7.79 16.32 20.04
N ASP A 253 8.24 16.02 18.81
CA ASP A 253 9.41 16.64 18.19
C ASP A 253 9.25 17.01 16.71
N SER A 254 8.07 16.76 16.13
CA SER A 254 7.72 16.99 14.73
C SER A 254 8.53 16.20 13.70
N ASN A 255 9.28 15.17 14.12
CA ASN A 255 9.96 14.24 13.22
C ASN A 255 8.98 13.22 12.62
N LEU A 256 9.42 12.49 11.60
CA LEU A 256 8.59 11.49 10.93
C LEU A 256 8.85 10.11 11.52
N VAL A 257 7.79 9.35 11.77
CA VAL A 257 7.85 7.90 12.03
C VAL A 257 7.29 7.20 10.81
N VAL A 258 8.11 6.37 10.18
CA VAL A 258 7.85 5.80 8.85
C VAL A 258 7.98 4.28 8.90
N SER A 259 7.03 3.58 8.30
CA SER A 259 7.07 2.12 8.21
C SER A 259 7.51 1.67 6.81
N PHE A 260 8.45 0.73 6.81
CA PHE A 260 8.99 0.08 5.64
C PHE A 260 8.74 -1.43 5.74
N ARG A 261 7.90 -1.93 4.85
CA ARG A 261 7.39 -3.30 4.87
C ARG A 261 8.45 -4.33 4.51
N SER A 262 9.29 -4.05 3.51
CA SER A 262 10.22 -5.03 2.92
C SER A 262 11.54 -5.19 3.69
N ILE A 263 11.68 -4.49 4.82
CA ILE A 263 12.80 -4.61 5.75
C ILE A 263 12.34 -4.89 7.18
N ASP A 264 11.03 -5.01 7.42
CA ASP A 264 10.41 -5.15 8.75
C ASP A 264 10.82 -4.06 9.74
N GLN A 265 10.87 -2.79 9.29
CA GLN A 265 11.31 -1.68 10.13
C GLN A 265 10.30 -0.53 10.21
N VAL A 266 10.20 0.01 11.42
CA VAL A 266 9.72 1.37 11.66
C VAL A 266 10.93 2.24 11.94
N VAL A 267 11.03 3.39 11.27
CA VAL A 267 12.20 4.27 11.29
C VAL A 267 11.75 5.67 11.65
N LYS A 268 12.48 6.33 12.56
CA LYS A 268 12.29 7.76 12.83
C LYS A 268 13.29 8.58 12.05
N ILE A 269 12.80 9.56 11.31
CA ILE A 269 13.57 10.42 10.40
C ILE A 269 13.42 11.86 10.84
N SER A 270 14.54 12.56 10.98
CA SER A 270 14.52 13.99 11.28
C SER A 270 13.87 14.75 10.14
N ARG A 271 12.75 15.42 10.40
CA ARG A 271 12.07 16.25 9.40
C ARG A 271 12.84 17.54 9.07
N ARG A 272 13.87 17.87 9.87
CA ARG A 272 14.74 19.03 9.64
C ARG A 272 15.95 18.66 8.78
N THR A 273 16.62 17.56 9.10
CA THR A 273 17.93 17.23 8.49
C THR A 273 17.87 16.04 7.54
N GLY A 274 16.79 15.24 7.56
CA GLY A 274 16.71 13.96 6.84
C GLY A 274 17.48 12.82 7.51
N ALA A 275 18.14 13.06 8.65
CA ALA A 275 18.90 12.02 9.34
C ALA A 275 17.99 10.91 9.91
N VAL A 276 18.42 9.66 9.78
CA VAL A 276 17.79 8.53 10.47
C VAL A 276 18.17 8.59 11.96
N LEU A 277 17.17 8.77 12.82
CA LEU A 277 17.36 8.92 14.27
C LEU A 277 17.35 7.57 15.00
N TRP A 278 16.53 6.64 14.55
CA TRP A 278 16.55 5.24 14.98
C TRP A 278 15.76 4.32 14.03
N ARG A 279 16.03 3.02 14.14
CA ARG A 279 15.36 1.89 13.48
C ARG A 279 14.84 0.90 14.52
N LEU A 280 13.55 0.61 14.48
CA LEU A 280 12.88 -0.39 15.30
C LEU A 280 12.50 -1.58 14.40
N GLY A 281 13.11 -2.74 14.64
CA GLY A 281 12.83 -3.97 13.87
C GLY A 281 13.88 -4.28 12.80
N GLY A 282 13.60 -5.30 11.98
CA GLY A 282 14.48 -5.73 10.90
C GLY A 282 15.83 -6.28 11.35
N LYS A 283 16.76 -6.36 10.39
CA LYS A 283 18.10 -6.97 10.57
C LYS A 283 19.08 -6.06 11.34
N ASN A 284 18.91 -4.74 11.26
CA ASN A 284 19.77 -3.71 11.85
C ASN A 284 18.99 -2.76 12.77
N SER A 285 18.14 -3.31 13.64
CA SER A 285 17.45 -2.58 14.71
C SER A 285 18.45 -1.90 15.65
N ASP A 286 18.20 -0.65 16.02
CA ASP A 286 18.96 0.04 17.08
C ASP A 286 18.54 -0.40 18.48
N PHE A 287 17.33 -0.97 18.60
CA PHE A 287 16.79 -1.50 19.84
C PHE A 287 17.06 -3.00 19.96
N LYS A 288 17.36 -3.46 21.18
CA LYS A 288 17.44 -4.90 21.49
C LYS A 288 16.04 -5.50 21.57
N LEU A 289 15.67 -6.33 20.58
CA LEU A 289 14.35 -6.94 20.48
C LEU A 289 14.38 -8.44 20.73
N THR A 290 13.47 -8.93 21.57
CA THR A 290 13.17 -10.37 21.67
C THR A 290 12.42 -10.85 20.42
N PRO A 291 12.35 -12.16 20.15
CA PRO A 291 11.59 -12.68 19.00
C PRO A 291 10.13 -12.22 18.96
N ALA A 292 9.46 -12.11 20.11
CA ALA A 292 8.07 -11.67 20.20
C ALA A 292 7.87 -10.20 19.78
N MET A 293 8.91 -9.37 19.96
CA MET A 293 8.96 -7.94 19.64
C MET A 293 9.28 -7.64 18.18
N LYS A 294 9.72 -8.61 17.38
CA LYS A 294 10.08 -8.35 15.99
C LYS A 294 8.82 -8.26 15.13
N PRO A 295 8.52 -7.11 14.51
CA PRO A 295 7.42 -7.01 13.55
C PRO A 295 7.75 -7.82 12.29
N MET A 296 6.72 -8.20 11.54
CA MET A 296 6.82 -8.86 10.24
C MET A 296 5.84 -8.22 9.27
N HIS A 297 6.37 -7.59 8.23
CA HIS A 297 5.66 -6.93 7.14
C HIS A 297 4.59 -5.93 7.60
N GLN A 298 4.87 -5.21 8.69
CA GLN A 298 3.92 -4.37 9.41
C GLN A 298 3.36 -3.23 8.56
N HIS A 299 2.15 -2.77 8.91
CA HIS A 299 1.47 -1.61 8.33
C HIS A 299 0.99 -0.66 9.42
N HIS A 300 0.70 0.58 9.00
CA HIS A 300 0.06 1.61 9.81
C HIS A 300 0.81 1.87 11.13
N ALA A 301 2.12 2.14 11.05
CA ALA A 301 2.90 2.57 12.19
C ALA A 301 2.50 4.00 12.56
N THR A 302 1.98 4.15 13.77
CA THR A 302 1.44 5.40 14.33
C THR A 302 1.90 5.57 15.78
N LEU A 303 1.50 6.66 16.40
CA LEU A 303 1.71 6.91 17.82
C LEU A 303 0.37 6.90 18.55
N THR A 304 0.33 6.24 19.71
CA THR A 304 -0.80 6.35 20.64
C THR A 304 -0.77 7.70 21.37
N LEU A 305 -1.86 8.03 22.07
CA LEU A 305 -1.93 9.24 22.92
C LEU A 305 -0.89 9.24 24.05
N ASP A 306 -0.48 8.08 24.53
CA ASP A 306 0.59 7.90 25.52
C ASP A 306 1.99 7.76 24.88
N HIS A 307 2.15 8.22 23.64
CA HIS A 307 3.40 8.25 22.88
C HIS A 307 4.10 6.89 22.74
N LYS A 308 3.33 5.81 22.58
CA LYS A 308 3.86 4.50 22.19
C LYS A 308 3.76 4.34 20.68
N ILE A 309 4.78 3.73 20.09
CA ILE A 309 4.70 3.29 18.69
C ILE A 309 3.68 2.15 18.62
N MET A 310 2.66 2.29 17.78
CA MET A 310 1.64 1.26 17.53
C MET A 310 1.62 0.89 16.06
N MET A 311 1.44 -0.39 15.76
CA MET A 311 1.38 -0.88 14.37
C MET A 311 0.53 -2.14 14.24
N LEU A 312 0.04 -2.38 13.03
CA LEU A 312 -0.52 -3.66 12.62
C LEU A 312 0.63 -4.55 12.12
N ASP A 313 1.01 -5.54 12.92
CA ASP A 313 2.01 -6.55 12.58
C ASP A 313 1.33 -7.69 11.81
N ASN A 314 1.37 -7.60 10.48
CA ASN A 314 0.68 -8.51 9.57
C ASN A 314 1.07 -9.97 9.82
N GLY A 315 2.36 -10.23 10.03
CA GLY A 315 2.93 -11.56 10.12
C GLY A 315 3.62 -11.99 8.83
N ASP A 316 3.86 -13.29 8.72
CA ASP A 316 4.43 -13.90 7.53
C ASP A 316 3.75 -15.25 7.25
N SER A 317 3.42 -15.53 5.98
CA SER A 317 2.66 -16.71 5.61
C SER A 317 3.38 -18.04 5.88
N SER A 318 4.71 -18.02 5.98
CA SER A 318 5.58 -19.17 6.21
C SER A 318 6.12 -19.27 7.64
N LEU A 319 6.31 -18.13 8.33
CA LEU A 319 6.92 -18.08 9.66
C LEU A 319 5.88 -17.87 10.78
N ARG A 320 4.89 -16.99 10.57
CA ARG A 320 3.89 -16.63 11.59
C ARG A 320 2.60 -16.15 10.92
N ARG A 321 1.71 -17.10 10.64
CA ARG A 321 0.45 -16.85 9.94
C ARG A 321 -0.66 -16.35 10.86
N THR A 322 -0.33 -15.38 11.72
CA THR A 322 -1.27 -14.65 12.59
C THR A 322 -0.94 -13.17 12.53
N SER A 323 -1.95 -12.31 12.65
CA SER A 323 -1.75 -10.85 12.68
C SER A 323 -1.92 -10.32 14.11
N ARG A 324 -1.15 -9.30 14.47
CA ARG A 324 -1.13 -8.73 15.81
C ARG A 324 -1.18 -7.21 15.75
N VAL A 325 -1.63 -6.61 16.84
CA VAL A 325 -1.31 -5.21 17.16
C VAL A 325 -0.09 -5.22 18.07
N LEU A 326 0.93 -4.44 17.73
CA LEU A 326 2.09 -4.23 18.61
C LEU A 326 2.08 -2.80 19.15
N GLU A 327 2.44 -2.65 20.42
CA GLU A 327 2.74 -1.35 21.03
C GLU A 327 4.12 -1.38 21.69
N PHE A 328 4.91 -0.31 21.48
CA PHE A 328 6.24 -0.14 22.05
C PHE A 328 6.35 1.21 22.75
N GLY A 329 6.70 1.20 24.04
CA GLY A 329 7.33 2.34 24.68
C GLY A 329 8.82 2.29 24.45
N LEU A 330 9.41 3.40 24.05
CA LEU A 330 10.84 3.50 23.72
C LEU A 330 11.50 4.57 24.59
N ASN A 331 12.74 4.30 25.02
CA ASN A 331 13.68 5.34 25.37
C ASN A 331 14.59 5.55 24.15
N GLU A 332 14.36 6.65 23.44
CA GLU A 332 15.04 6.94 22.19
C GLU A 332 16.51 7.36 22.37
N THR A 333 16.92 7.80 23.56
CA THR A 333 18.31 8.18 23.84
C THR A 333 19.15 6.94 24.05
N ASP A 334 18.70 6.08 24.97
CA ASP A 334 19.44 4.86 25.35
C ASP A 334 19.19 3.69 24.37
N LYS A 335 18.30 3.89 23.38
CA LYS A 335 17.83 2.87 22.42
C LYS A 335 17.33 1.60 23.12
N THR A 336 16.50 1.77 24.15
CA THR A 336 15.89 0.65 24.90
C THR A 336 14.37 0.63 24.77
N VAL A 337 13.79 -0.57 24.84
CA VAL A 337 12.34 -0.77 24.90
C VAL A 337 11.92 -0.70 26.36
N THR A 338 11.12 0.32 26.72
CA THR A 338 10.66 0.55 28.10
C THR A 338 9.35 -0.18 28.40
N SER A 339 8.53 -0.43 27.38
CA SER A 339 7.34 -1.27 27.50
C SER A 339 7.01 -1.93 26.17
N PHE A 340 6.37 -3.10 26.23
CA PHE A 340 5.97 -3.85 25.06
C PHE A 340 4.63 -4.54 25.30
N LYS A 341 3.74 -4.45 24.31
CA LYS A 341 2.49 -5.21 24.26
C LYS A 341 2.32 -5.82 22.88
N ALA A 342 1.91 -7.08 22.84
CA ALA A 342 1.39 -7.72 21.64
C ALA A 342 -0.03 -8.19 21.91
N PHE A 343 -0.95 -7.84 21.02
CA PHE A 343 -2.33 -8.30 21.05
C PHE A 343 -2.58 -9.13 19.79
N GLU A 344 -2.84 -10.42 19.96
CA GLU A 344 -3.21 -11.29 18.84
C GLU A 344 -4.64 -11.00 18.39
N ILE A 345 -4.81 -10.75 17.09
CA ILE A 345 -6.11 -10.38 16.54
C ILE A 345 -6.92 -11.68 16.34
N PRO A 346 -8.10 -11.81 16.96
CA PRO A 346 -8.91 -13.04 16.87
C PRO A 346 -9.71 -13.13 15.55
N GLU A 347 -9.03 -12.88 14.43
CA GLU A 347 -9.57 -12.94 13.07
C GLU A 347 -8.60 -13.64 12.11
N ASN A 348 -9.06 -13.84 10.87
CA ASN A 348 -8.22 -14.37 9.81
C ASN A 348 -6.94 -13.53 9.63
N TYR A 349 -5.82 -14.21 9.40
CA TYR A 349 -4.54 -13.60 9.03
C TYR A 349 -4.69 -12.62 7.86
N THR A 350 -4.19 -11.39 8.03
CA THR A 350 -4.08 -10.38 6.97
C THR A 350 -2.64 -10.24 6.50
N GLN A 351 -2.37 -10.70 5.28
CA GLN A 351 -1.02 -10.74 4.72
C GLN A 351 -0.51 -9.36 4.29
N HIS A 352 -1.42 -8.50 3.83
CA HIS A 352 -1.10 -7.18 3.34
C HIS A 352 -2.13 -6.17 3.83
N MET A 353 -1.69 -4.91 3.91
CA MET A 353 -2.55 -3.77 4.20
C MET A 353 -3.12 -3.85 5.63
N GLY A 354 -4.06 -2.96 5.91
CA GLY A 354 -4.77 -2.86 7.17
C GLY A 354 -4.31 -1.68 8.00
N SER A 355 -5.12 -1.38 9.02
CA SER A 355 -4.91 -0.29 9.96
C SER A 355 -5.30 -0.72 11.36
N VAL A 356 -4.76 -0.01 12.33
CA VAL A 356 -5.19 -0.03 13.72
C VAL A 356 -5.20 1.41 14.25
N GLU A 357 -6.30 1.80 14.91
CA GLU A 357 -6.36 3.01 15.76
C GLU A 357 -6.77 2.60 17.18
N LYS A 358 -6.44 3.43 18.16
CA LYS A 358 -6.67 3.13 19.58
C LYS A 358 -7.35 4.29 20.28
N GLU A 359 -8.40 3.97 21.05
CA GLU A 359 -9.11 4.90 21.93
C GLU A 359 -9.26 4.25 23.32
N GLY A 360 -8.51 4.75 24.31
CA GLY A 360 -8.41 4.08 25.61
C GLY A 360 -7.89 2.65 25.48
N ASP A 361 -8.65 1.67 25.95
CA ASP A 361 -8.32 0.24 25.83
C ASP A 361 -8.89 -0.42 24.57
N TRP A 362 -9.57 0.32 23.69
CA TRP A 362 -10.22 -0.22 22.50
C TRP A 362 -9.37 -0.02 21.25
N TYR A 363 -9.27 -1.07 20.42
CA TYR A 363 -8.71 -0.99 19.08
C TYR A 363 -9.84 -1.03 18.05
N ILE A 364 -9.75 -0.16 17.05
CA ILE A 364 -10.46 -0.32 15.78
C ILE A 364 -9.45 -0.84 14.75
N ILE A 365 -9.73 -2.00 14.15
CA ILE A 365 -8.80 -2.72 13.27
C ILE A 365 -9.45 -2.90 11.91
N GLY A 366 -8.80 -2.41 10.87
CA GLY A 366 -9.10 -2.71 9.48
C GLY A 366 -8.25 -3.89 9.01
N GLY A 367 -8.87 -5.02 8.71
CA GLY A 367 -8.20 -6.29 8.39
C GLY A 367 -7.63 -6.39 6.98
N GLY A 368 -7.48 -5.29 6.22
CA GLY A 368 -6.83 -5.28 4.90
C GLY A 368 -7.34 -6.40 3.97
N THR A 369 -6.40 -7.25 3.54
CA THR A 369 -6.68 -8.41 2.68
C THR A 369 -7.57 -9.50 3.30
N ALA A 370 -7.72 -9.53 4.63
CA ALA A 370 -8.64 -10.43 5.32
C ALA A 370 -10.08 -9.89 5.42
N LYS A 371 -10.32 -8.65 4.98
CA LYS A 371 -11.65 -8.07 4.71
C LYS A 371 -12.60 -8.06 5.92
N TYR A 372 -12.08 -7.66 7.06
CA TYR A 372 -12.88 -7.43 8.27
C TYR A 372 -12.66 -6.03 8.85
N ILE A 373 -13.62 -5.58 9.65
CA ILE A 373 -13.47 -4.46 10.58
C ILE A 373 -13.81 -4.99 11.97
N LEU A 374 -12.97 -4.67 12.95
CA LEU A 374 -13.10 -5.15 14.33
C LEU A 374 -12.89 -4.01 15.33
N ASP A 375 -13.89 -3.74 16.16
CA ASP A 375 -13.76 -2.89 17.36
C ASP A 375 -13.73 -3.79 18.59
N ILE A 376 -12.56 -3.88 19.24
CA ILE A 376 -12.25 -4.86 20.28
C ILE A 376 -11.47 -4.26 21.44
N ASN A 377 -11.83 -4.64 22.66
CA ASN A 377 -11.09 -4.27 23.85
C ASN A 377 -9.79 -5.07 23.94
N SER A 378 -8.69 -4.35 24.00
CA SER A 378 -7.34 -4.89 23.99
C SER A 378 -6.88 -5.55 25.30
N LYS A 379 -7.71 -5.52 26.34
CA LYS A 379 -7.46 -6.18 27.64
C LYS A 379 -8.43 -7.33 27.90
N THR A 380 -9.71 -7.12 27.63
CA THR A 380 -10.77 -8.11 27.93
C THR A 380 -11.12 -9.00 26.74
N GLY A 381 -10.77 -8.59 25.51
CA GLY A 381 -11.21 -9.26 24.28
C GLY A 381 -12.68 -9.03 23.93
N GLU A 382 -13.38 -8.15 24.66
CA GLU A 382 -14.77 -7.80 24.37
C GLU A 382 -14.88 -7.14 22.98
N VAL A 383 -15.84 -7.59 22.18
CA VAL A 383 -16.07 -7.07 20.82
C VAL A 383 -17.32 -6.19 20.80
N LYS A 384 -17.13 -4.91 20.43
CA LYS A 384 -18.22 -3.95 20.21
C LYS A 384 -18.70 -3.96 18.78
N PHE A 385 -17.82 -4.12 17.80
CA PHE A 385 -18.20 -4.15 16.40
C PHE A 385 -17.41 -5.21 15.64
N ARG A 386 -18.09 -5.92 14.75
CA ARG A 386 -17.48 -6.91 13.87
C ARG A 386 -18.20 -6.94 12.54
N GLN A 387 -17.48 -6.68 11.46
CA GLN A 387 -18.00 -6.73 10.10
C GLN A 387 -17.05 -7.50 9.18
N LYS A 388 -17.60 -8.21 8.18
CA LYS A 388 -16.83 -8.80 7.07
C LYS A 388 -17.39 -8.37 5.73
N SER A 389 -16.52 -8.18 4.74
CA SER A 389 -16.88 -7.72 3.39
C SER A 389 -16.39 -8.65 2.29
N ASN A 390 -17.03 -8.55 1.12
CA ASN A 390 -16.60 -9.26 -0.08
C ASN A 390 -15.34 -8.62 -0.73
N LEU A 391 -15.17 -7.31 -0.61
CA LEU A 391 -14.02 -6.56 -1.11
C LEU A 391 -13.03 -6.17 0.00
N THR A 392 -11.80 -5.92 -0.44
CA THR A 392 -10.70 -5.40 0.38
C THR A 392 -10.84 -3.90 0.56
N SER A 393 -10.44 -3.40 1.72
CA SER A 393 -10.16 -1.97 1.94
C SER A 393 -8.74 -1.85 2.46
N TYR A 394 -7.97 -0.90 1.94
CA TYR A 394 -6.56 -0.77 2.29
C TYR A 394 -6.36 -0.40 3.77
N ARG A 395 -7.13 0.59 4.24
CA ARG A 395 -7.25 1.00 5.63
C ARG A 395 -8.70 1.37 5.93
N ILE A 396 -8.98 1.51 7.22
CA ILE A 396 -10.26 1.94 7.79
C ILE A 396 -9.97 2.98 8.86
N TYR A 397 -10.80 4.01 8.92
CA TYR A 397 -10.73 5.08 9.91
C TYR A 397 -12.08 5.25 10.61
N LYS A 398 -12.05 5.39 11.93
CA LYS A 398 -13.23 5.77 12.73
C LYS A 398 -13.24 7.29 12.90
N VAL A 399 -14.40 7.93 12.69
CA VAL A 399 -14.59 9.36 12.95
C VAL A 399 -15.87 9.62 13.73
N ASP A 400 -15.86 10.58 14.64
CA ASP A 400 -17.03 10.87 15.47
C ASP A 400 -18.15 11.62 14.72
N SER A 401 -17.78 12.42 13.72
CA SER A 401 -18.70 13.27 12.97
C SER A 401 -18.21 13.55 11.55
N LEU A 402 -19.15 13.81 10.64
CA LEU A 402 -18.87 14.22 9.26
C LEU A 402 -18.86 15.75 9.07
N TYR A 403 -18.97 16.52 10.16
CA TYR A 403 -18.75 17.98 10.24
C TYR A 403 -19.09 18.77 8.97
N GLY A 404 -20.33 19.21 8.85
CA GLY A 404 -20.81 20.04 7.74
C GLY A 404 -21.46 19.26 6.60
N TYR A 405 -21.24 17.95 6.50
CA TYR A 405 -22.03 17.11 5.59
C TYR A 405 -23.46 16.93 6.11
N LYS A 406 -24.44 17.40 5.33
CA LYS A 406 -25.85 17.09 5.55
C LYS A 406 -26.17 15.84 4.76
N MET A 407 -26.52 14.76 5.46
CA MET A 407 -27.06 13.56 4.81
C MET A 407 -28.22 13.98 3.91
N PRO A 408 -28.32 13.45 2.68
CA PRO A 408 -29.57 13.55 1.93
C PRO A 408 -30.70 13.05 2.83
N GLN A 409 -31.79 13.81 2.95
CA GLN A 409 -32.99 13.28 3.61
C GLN A 409 -33.33 11.96 2.92
N ALA A 410 -33.49 10.90 3.72
CA ALA A 410 -33.75 9.57 3.19
C ALA A 410 -34.92 9.64 2.20
N MET A 411 -34.67 9.36 0.92
CA MET A 411 -35.75 8.87 0.08
C MET A 411 -36.15 7.53 0.69
N SER A 412 -37.42 7.41 1.05
CA SER A 412 -37.99 6.19 1.63
C SER A 412 -37.49 4.97 0.86
N SER A 413 -36.76 4.09 1.55
CA SER A 413 -36.29 2.83 1.01
C SER A 413 -37.47 1.92 0.72
N SER A 414 -38.01 1.99 -0.49
CA SER A 414 -38.67 0.86 -1.13
C SER A 414 -37.67 0.26 -2.12
N ASN A 415 -37.27 -0.98 -1.83
CA ASN A 415 -36.44 -1.90 -2.64
C ASN A 415 -34.93 -1.86 -2.35
N TYR A 416 -34.51 -2.62 -1.33
CA TYR A 416 -33.35 -3.50 -1.40
C TYR A 416 -33.65 -4.81 -0.66
#